data_AF-A0A0G0FLP0-F1
#
_entry.id   AF-A0A0G0FLP0-F1
#
_cell.length_a   1.000
_cell.length_b   1.000
_cell.length_c   1.000
_cell.angle_alpha   90.00
_cell.angle_beta   90.00
_cell.angle_gamma   90.00
#
_symmetry.space_group_name_H-M   'P 1'
#
loop_
_entity.id
_entity.type
_entity.pdbx_description
1 polymer ?
#
loop_
_entity_poly.entity_id
_entity_poly.type
_entity_poly.pdbx_seq_one_letter_code
_entity_poly.pdbx_strand_id
1 'polypeptide(L)'
;MNKFRFRQDGALLVGIERECFLINNESKISPMAQLVLSHLADKEQFGYEFSACQLEDRIGPCGLNEIKNQLKENEKDVIEVESKLQFKRSWMEVAPEDMPLDIYPDPTGRYQEIKKKLSGNILLAACRVIGTHIHIGMPDHNTAIKVYNQVISELDRLCNEGDGSSGKRL
;
A
#
# COMPACT_ATOMS: atom_id res chain seq x y z
N MET A 1 25.35 -17.73 -3.35
CA MET A 1 24.02 -17.15 -3.03
C MET A 1 23.77 -16.02 -4.00
N ASN A 2 22.81 -16.14 -4.92
CA ASN A 2 22.29 -15.02 -5.71
C ASN A 2 20.82 -14.81 -5.28
N LYS A 3 20.62 -14.14 -4.14
CA LYS A 3 19.28 -13.91 -3.57
C LYS A 3 18.47 -12.89 -4.38
N PHE A 4 19.13 -12.06 -5.18
CA PHE A 4 18.51 -11.03 -6.01
C PHE A 4 18.84 -11.26 -7.49
N ARG A 5 17.80 -11.29 -8.33
CA ARG A 5 17.94 -11.30 -9.80
C ARG A 5 17.62 -9.90 -10.31
N PHE A 6 18.65 -9.14 -10.66
CA PHE A 6 18.47 -7.80 -11.22
C PHE A 6 18.03 -7.88 -12.68
N ARG A 7 17.03 -7.06 -13.02
CA ARG A 7 16.46 -6.91 -14.37
C ARG A 7 16.94 -5.60 -14.98
N GLN A 8 17.93 -5.68 -15.86
CA GLN A 8 18.51 -4.48 -16.49
C GLN A 8 17.49 -3.71 -17.33
N ASP A 9 16.53 -4.41 -17.94
CA ASP A 9 15.43 -3.84 -18.72
C ASP A 9 14.43 -3.04 -17.87
N GLY A 10 14.42 -3.26 -16.55
CA GLY A 10 13.60 -2.50 -15.61
C GLY A 10 14.30 -1.27 -15.01
N ALA A 11 15.53 -0.96 -15.42
CA ALA A 11 16.28 0.16 -14.86
C ALA A 11 15.53 1.48 -15.07
N LEU A 12 15.43 2.28 -14.01
CA LEU A 12 14.73 3.58 -13.96
C LEU A 12 13.21 3.51 -14.20
N LEU A 13 12.63 2.32 -14.39
CA LEU A 13 11.17 2.17 -14.35
C LEU A 13 10.68 2.32 -12.91
N VAL A 14 9.45 2.81 -12.78
CA VAL A 14 8.80 3.10 -11.51
C VAL A 14 7.64 2.14 -11.29
N GLY A 15 7.59 1.56 -10.09
CA GLY A 15 6.38 0.96 -9.53
C GLY A 15 5.88 1.83 -8.38
N ILE A 16 4.56 1.93 -8.22
CA ILE A 16 3.95 2.63 -7.08
C ILE A 16 2.91 1.72 -6.47
N GLU A 17 2.93 1.60 -5.15
CA GLU A 17 1.91 0.96 -4.34
C GLU A 17 1.27 2.03 -3.45
N ARG A 18 -0.07 2.10 -3.41
CA ARG A 18 -0.79 3.05 -2.56
C ARG A 18 -1.84 2.32 -1.76
N GLU A 19 -1.87 2.61 -0.48
CA GLU A 19 -2.85 2.03 0.44
C GLU A 19 -3.95 3.04 0.75
N CYS A 20 -5.15 2.55 1.00
CA CYS A 20 -6.28 3.38 1.43
C CYS A 20 -7.18 2.62 2.40
N PHE A 21 -7.92 3.37 3.22
CA PHE A 21 -8.96 2.80 4.09
C PHE A 21 -10.28 2.65 3.35
N LEU A 22 -11.04 1.61 3.70
CA LEU A 22 -12.36 1.32 3.15
C LEU A 22 -13.44 1.82 4.11
N ILE A 23 -14.28 2.74 3.64
CA ILE A 23 -15.35 3.40 4.38
C ILE A 23 -16.70 2.89 3.90
N ASN A 24 -17.52 2.37 4.82
CA ASN A 24 -18.86 1.89 4.51
C ASN A 24 -19.88 3.04 4.31
N ASN A 25 -21.13 2.68 3.99
CA ASN A 25 -22.24 3.62 3.82
C ASN A 25 -22.60 4.44 5.09
N GLU A 26 -22.19 3.98 6.28
CA GLU A 26 -22.30 4.73 7.54
C GLU A 26 -21.15 5.70 7.77
N SER A 27 -20.26 5.90 6.79
CA SER A 27 -19.06 6.73 6.88
C SER A 27 -18.06 6.25 7.96
N LYS A 28 -18.01 4.94 8.22
CA LYS A 28 -17.04 4.33 9.15
C LYS A 28 -16.04 3.45 8.41
N ILE A 29 -14.80 3.42 8.88
CA ILE A 29 -13.78 2.47 8.42
C ILE A 29 -14.28 1.05 8.74
N SER A 30 -14.18 0.15 7.76
CA SER A 30 -14.81 -1.17 7.82
C SER A 30 -13.90 -2.26 7.25
N PRO A 31 -13.87 -3.46 7.86
CA PRO A 31 -13.00 -4.56 7.45
C PRO A 31 -13.56 -5.31 6.23
N MET A 32 -13.62 -4.64 5.08
CA MET A 32 -14.25 -5.16 3.86
C MET A 32 -13.27 -5.51 2.74
N ALA A 33 -11.96 -5.45 2.99
CA ALA A 33 -10.94 -5.68 1.95
C ALA A 33 -11.11 -7.02 1.24
N GLN A 34 -11.43 -8.10 1.96
CA GLN A 34 -11.66 -9.41 1.35
C GLN A 34 -12.87 -9.40 0.39
N LEU A 35 -13.95 -8.71 0.75
CA LEU A 35 -15.13 -8.59 -0.10
C LEU A 35 -14.83 -7.75 -1.34
N VAL A 36 -14.14 -6.63 -1.18
CA VAL A 36 -13.71 -5.76 -2.28
C VAL A 36 -12.79 -6.52 -3.24
N LEU A 37 -11.77 -7.21 -2.72
CA LEU A 37 -10.83 -7.98 -3.54
C LEU A 37 -11.49 -9.16 -4.26
N SER A 38 -12.53 -9.77 -3.69
CA SER A 38 -13.28 -10.81 -4.43
C SER A 38 -14.02 -10.27 -5.66
N HIS A 39 -14.29 -8.97 -5.72
CA HIS A 39 -14.85 -8.27 -6.89
C HIS A 39 -13.78 -7.78 -7.87
N LEU A 40 -12.51 -7.78 -7.45
CA LEU A 40 -11.34 -7.39 -8.24
C LEU A 40 -10.44 -8.61 -8.50
N ALA A 41 -10.98 -9.83 -8.41
CA ALA A 41 -10.19 -11.06 -8.36
C ALA A 41 -9.36 -11.34 -9.63
N ASP A 42 -9.77 -10.78 -10.77
CA ASP A 42 -9.06 -10.85 -12.06
C ASP A 42 -8.04 -9.71 -12.25
N LYS A 43 -7.88 -8.84 -11.25
CA LYS A 43 -7.08 -7.62 -11.32
C LYS A 43 -5.90 -7.70 -10.35
N GLU A 44 -4.77 -8.22 -10.83
CA GLU A 44 -3.55 -8.43 -10.03
C GLU A 44 -2.96 -7.13 -9.43
N GLN A 45 -3.32 -5.98 -9.98
CA GLN A 45 -2.88 -4.68 -9.48
C GLN A 45 -3.46 -4.31 -8.11
N PHE A 46 -4.45 -5.05 -7.60
CA PHE A 46 -5.03 -4.80 -6.28
C PHE A 46 -4.60 -5.86 -5.27
N GLY A 47 -4.29 -5.41 -4.07
CA GLY A 47 -3.76 -6.23 -2.98
C GLY A 47 -4.47 -6.01 -1.67
N TYR A 48 -4.19 -6.89 -0.73
CA TYR A 48 -4.58 -6.75 0.66
C TYR A 48 -3.41 -6.31 1.50
N GLU A 49 -3.70 -5.55 2.55
CA GLU A 49 -2.75 -5.15 3.58
C GLU A 49 -2.95 -5.91 4.88
N PHE A 50 -2.08 -5.65 5.86
CA PHE A 50 -2.20 -6.27 7.19
C PHE A 50 -3.58 -6.06 7.81
N SER A 51 -4.13 -4.84 7.74
CA SER A 51 -5.49 -4.54 8.17
C SER A 51 -6.51 -5.01 7.14
N ALA A 52 -7.57 -5.69 7.59
CA ALA A 52 -8.72 -6.02 6.73
C ALA A 52 -9.52 -4.76 6.29
N CYS A 53 -9.19 -3.59 6.83
CA CYS A 53 -9.81 -2.31 6.49
C CYS A 53 -9.09 -1.58 5.34
N GLN A 54 -8.01 -2.14 4.81
CA GLN A 54 -7.14 -1.49 3.82
C GLN A 54 -7.19 -2.21 2.48
N LEU A 55 -7.13 -1.42 1.41
CA LEU A 55 -6.92 -1.87 0.04
C LEU A 55 -5.64 -1.25 -0.48
N GLU A 56 -4.81 -2.06 -1.12
CA GLU A 56 -3.63 -1.59 -1.84
C GLU A 56 -3.90 -1.59 -3.35
N ASP A 57 -3.51 -0.52 -4.03
CA ASP A 57 -3.42 -0.49 -5.50
C ASP A 57 -1.97 -0.33 -5.96
N ARG A 58 -1.63 -0.98 -7.08
CA ARG A 58 -0.28 -1.05 -7.61
C ARG A 58 -0.25 -0.62 -9.07
N ILE A 59 0.81 0.06 -9.48
CA ILE A 59 1.10 0.34 -10.89
C ILE A 59 2.55 -0.01 -11.23
N GLY A 60 2.83 -0.11 -12.52
CA GLY A 60 4.16 -0.34 -13.04
C GLY A 60 4.61 -1.81 -13.01
N PRO A 61 5.88 -2.08 -13.34
CA PRO A 61 6.92 -1.10 -13.66
C PRO A 61 6.62 -0.32 -14.96
N CYS A 62 6.73 1.01 -14.93
CA CYS A 62 6.44 1.87 -16.08
C CYS A 62 7.31 3.15 -16.10
N GLY A 63 7.27 3.89 -17.22
CA GLY A 63 7.89 5.19 -17.33
C GLY A 63 7.16 6.26 -16.52
N LEU A 64 7.86 7.32 -16.12
CA LEU A 64 7.27 8.43 -15.34
C LEU A 64 6.06 9.08 -16.03
N ASN A 65 6.06 9.11 -17.37
CA ASN A 65 4.97 9.65 -18.19
C ASN A 65 3.71 8.77 -18.19
N GLU A 66 3.81 7.50 -17.80
CA GLU A 66 2.71 6.53 -17.80
C GLU A 66 1.97 6.46 -16.46
N ILE A 67 2.62 6.87 -15.37
CA ILE A 67 2.09 6.82 -13.99
C ILE A 67 0.65 7.32 -13.93
N LYS A 68 0.40 8.53 -14.45
CA LYS A 68 -0.92 9.18 -14.39
C LYS A 68 -2.01 8.35 -15.08
N ASN A 69 -1.68 7.68 -16.18
CA ASN A 69 -2.65 6.90 -16.95
C ASN A 69 -2.95 5.58 -16.25
N GLN A 70 -1.94 4.88 -15.75
CA GLN A 70 -2.15 3.63 -15.01
C GLN A 70 -2.94 3.84 -13.72
N LEU A 71 -2.65 4.92 -12.96
CA LEU A 71 -3.45 5.26 -11.77
C LEU A 71 -4.91 5.53 -12.10
N LYS A 72 -5.18 6.15 -13.26
CA LYS A 72 -6.56 6.39 -13.73
C LYS A 72 -7.26 5.12 -14.18
N GLU A 73 -6.53 4.14 -14.69
CA GLU A 73 -7.09 2.84 -15.07
C GLU A 73 -7.51 2.07 -13.82
N ASN A 74 -6.63 2.00 -12.81
CA ASN A 74 -6.99 1.43 -11.50
C ASN A 74 -8.21 2.12 -10.88
N GLU A 75 -8.27 3.46 -10.97
CA GLU A 75 -9.39 4.24 -10.45
C GLU A 75 -10.73 3.83 -11.07
N LYS A 76 -10.77 3.57 -12.39
CA LYS A 76 -11.99 3.13 -13.07
C LYS A 76 -12.48 1.78 -12.55
N ASP A 77 -11.55 0.84 -12.39
CA ASP A 77 -11.87 -0.50 -11.89
C ASP A 77 -12.46 -0.43 -10.47
N VAL A 78 -11.89 0.39 -9.59
CA VAL A 78 -12.36 0.50 -8.20
C VAL A 78 -13.68 1.25 -8.08
N ILE A 79 -13.93 2.30 -8.88
CA ILE A 79 -15.18 3.07 -8.84
C ILE A 79 -16.41 2.18 -9.12
N GLU A 80 -16.29 1.22 -10.04
CA GLU A 80 -17.36 0.27 -10.31
C GLU A 80 -17.70 -0.57 -9.08
N VAL A 81 -16.66 -1.05 -8.39
CA VAL A 81 -16.80 -1.87 -7.17
C VAL A 81 -17.30 -1.04 -5.98
N GLU A 82 -16.83 0.21 -5.83
CA GLU A 82 -17.35 1.19 -4.85
C GLU A 82 -18.85 1.38 -4.98
N SER A 83 -19.33 1.59 -6.21
CA SER A 83 -20.76 1.72 -6.50
C SER A 83 -21.53 0.44 -6.17
N LYS A 84 -21.03 -0.73 -6.57
CA LYS A 84 -21.70 -2.02 -6.35
C LYS A 84 -21.81 -2.38 -4.87
N LEU A 85 -20.74 -2.15 -4.11
CA LEU A 85 -20.62 -2.53 -2.70
C LEU A 85 -20.98 -1.40 -1.72
N GLN A 86 -21.31 -0.21 -2.23
CA GLN A 86 -21.72 0.95 -1.45
C GLN A 86 -20.67 1.36 -0.39
N PHE A 87 -19.40 1.43 -0.81
CA PHE A 87 -18.29 1.93 0.00
C PHE A 87 -17.57 3.08 -0.69
N LYS A 88 -16.65 3.72 0.03
CA LYS A 88 -15.73 4.73 -0.49
C LYS A 88 -14.32 4.45 0.03
N ARG A 89 -13.30 4.87 -0.71
CA ARG A 89 -11.92 4.93 -0.19
C ARG A 89 -11.64 6.22 0.57
N SER A 90 -10.77 6.13 1.56
CA SER A 90 -10.19 7.26 2.28
C SER A 90 -8.67 7.19 2.27
N TRP A 91 -8.06 8.30 1.94
CA TRP A 91 -6.61 8.48 1.83
C TRP A 91 -6.03 9.18 3.06
N MET A 92 -6.73 9.14 4.19
CA MET A 92 -6.18 9.64 5.45
C MET A 92 -4.99 8.77 5.87
N GLU A 93 -3.86 9.40 6.18
CA GLU A 93 -2.61 8.66 6.46
C GLU A 93 -2.67 7.86 7.77
N VAL A 94 -3.42 8.36 8.75
CA VAL A 94 -3.60 7.73 10.06
C VAL A 94 -5.08 7.69 10.41
N ALA A 95 -5.64 6.50 10.52
CA ALA A 95 -7.03 6.28 10.91
C ALA A 95 -7.30 6.66 12.39
N PRO A 96 -8.56 6.84 12.80
CA PRO A 96 -8.96 6.99 14.20
C PRO A 96 -8.59 5.80 15.09
N GLU A 97 -8.54 6.01 16.41
CA GLU A 97 -8.21 4.97 17.40
C GLU A 97 -9.30 3.91 17.58
N ASP A 98 -10.54 4.24 17.22
CA ASP A 98 -11.70 3.36 17.30
C ASP A 98 -11.92 2.55 16.02
N MET A 99 -10.97 2.55 15.07
CA MET A 99 -11.08 1.73 13.87
C MET A 99 -11.07 0.22 14.19
N PRO A 100 -11.73 -0.62 13.37
CA PRO A 100 -11.64 -2.06 13.52
C PRO A 100 -10.19 -2.57 13.38
N LEU A 101 -9.80 -3.55 14.21
CA LEU A 101 -8.47 -4.18 14.22
C LEU A 101 -8.48 -5.60 13.62
N ASP A 102 -9.46 -5.85 12.76
CA ASP A 102 -9.55 -7.07 11.98
C ASP A 102 -8.34 -7.18 11.06
N ILE A 103 -7.71 -8.35 11.09
CA ILE A 103 -6.55 -8.66 10.26
C ILE A 103 -7.01 -9.39 9.03
N TYR A 104 -6.47 -9.00 7.88
CA TYR A 104 -6.84 -9.64 6.62
C TYR A 104 -6.57 -11.15 6.69
N PRO A 105 -7.49 -12.02 6.21
CA PRO A 105 -7.32 -13.47 6.20
C PRO A 105 -6.31 -13.92 5.12
N ASP A 106 -5.05 -13.58 5.34
CA ASP A 106 -3.91 -13.93 4.49
C ASP A 106 -3.86 -15.46 4.25
N PRO A 107 -3.91 -15.93 3.00
CA PRO A 107 -3.94 -17.35 2.67
C PRO A 107 -2.67 -18.10 3.09
N THR A 108 -1.55 -17.40 3.31
CA THR A 108 -0.30 -17.99 3.80
C THR A 108 -0.27 -18.11 5.32
N GLY A 109 -1.21 -17.47 6.03
CA GLY A 109 -1.26 -17.39 7.48
C GLY A 109 -0.23 -16.44 8.12
N ARG A 110 0.60 -15.74 7.32
CA ARG A 110 1.67 -14.88 7.82
C ARG A 110 1.11 -13.75 8.70
N TYR A 111 0.04 -13.09 8.29
CA TYR A 111 -0.54 -12.00 9.11
C TYR A 111 -1.14 -12.47 10.42
N GLN A 112 -1.75 -13.65 10.46
CA GLN A 112 -2.25 -14.26 11.69
C GLN A 112 -1.10 -14.57 12.66
N GLU A 113 0.04 -15.04 12.15
CA GLU A 113 1.24 -15.27 12.98
C GLU A 113 1.89 -13.97 13.47
N ILE A 114 1.89 -12.90 12.67
CA ILE A 114 2.35 -11.58 13.10
C ILE A 114 1.44 -11.06 14.22
N LYS A 115 0.12 -11.10 14.05
CA LYS A 115 -0.87 -10.63 15.04
C LYS A 115 -0.62 -11.22 16.43
N LYS A 116 -0.31 -12.53 16.51
CA LYS A 116 -0.03 -13.23 17.78
C LYS A 116 1.14 -12.64 18.57
N LYS A 117 2.04 -11.90 17.92
CA LYS A 117 3.25 -11.32 18.51
C LYS A 117 3.14 -9.84 18.83
N LEU A 118 2.10 -9.15 18.35
CA LEU A 118 1.91 -7.72 18.56
C LEU A 118 1.13 -7.45 19.85
N SER A 119 1.60 -6.49 20.64
CA SER A 119 0.80 -5.96 21.75
C SER A 119 -0.36 -5.12 21.21
N GLY A 120 -1.37 -4.83 22.04
CA GLY A 120 -2.56 -4.07 21.62
C GLY A 120 -2.23 -2.71 20.98
N ASN A 121 -1.29 -1.95 21.57
CA ASN A 121 -0.90 -0.64 21.03
C ASN A 121 -0.11 -0.76 19.72
N ILE A 122 0.73 -1.80 19.57
CA ILE A 122 1.48 -2.03 18.34
C ILE A 122 0.53 -2.49 17.22
N LEU A 123 -0.42 -3.36 17.54
CA LEU A 123 -1.48 -3.78 16.62
C LEU A 123 -2.31 -2.59 16.15
N LEU A 124 -2.73 -1.74 17.09
CA LEU A 124 -3.47 -0.51 16.79
C LEU A 124 -2.67 0.40 15.85
N ALA A 125 -1.39 0.63 16.12
CA ALA A 125 -0.52 1.42 15.25
C ALA A 125 -0.38 0.79 13.84
N ALA A 126 -0.12 -0.52 13.77
CA ALA A 126 0.07 -1.23 12.51
C ALA A 126 -1.18 -1.25 11.63
N CYS A 127 -2.39 -1.30 12.22
CA CYS A 127 -3.63 -1.28 11.45
C CYS A 127 -4.06 0.13 11.00
N ARG A 128 -3.54 1.18 11.64
CA ARG A 128 -4.00 2.58 11.47
C ARG A 128 -3.23 3.38 10.44
N VAL A 129 -2.12 2.87 9.94
CA VAL A 129 -1.24 3.62 9.02
C VAL A 129 -1.41 3.10 7.60
N ILE A 130 -1.57 4.01 6.64
CA ILE A 130 -1.41 3.70 5.21
C ILE A 130 -0.07 4.20 4.67
N GLY A 131 0.50 3.43 3.76
CA GLY A 131 1.71 3.75 3.00
C GLY A 131 1.46 4.21 1.56
N THR A 132 2.44 4.91 1.01
CA THR A 132 2.67 4.96 -0.45
C THR A 132 4.11 4.56 -0.68
N HIS A 133 4.32 3.47 -1.42
CA HIS A 133 5.63 2.94 -1.72
C HIS A 133 6.00 3.26 -3.16
N ILE A 134 7.21 3.81 -3.35
CA ILE A 134 7.74 4.11 -4.67
C ILE A 134 8.96 3.21 -4.90
N HIS A 135 8.85 2.36 -5.91
CA HIS A 135 9.87 1.40 -6.30
C HIS A 135 10.58 1.91 -7.55
N ILE A 136 11.90 2.10 -7.49
CA ILE A 136 12.71 2.50 -8.64
C ILE A 136 13.60 1.33 -9.05
N GLY A 137 13.46 0.87 -10.29
CA GLY A 137 14.25 -0.23 -10.81
C GLY A 137 15.73 0.10 -10.94
N MET A 138 16.59 -0.81 -10.50
CA MET A 138 18.05 -0.67 -10.55
C MET A 138 18.65 -1.70 -11.52
N PRO A 139 19.66 -1.33 -12.33
CA PRO A 139 20.26 -2.23 -13.31
C PRO A 139 21.08 -3.35 -12.67
N ASP A 140 21.66 -3.10 -11.49
CA ASP A 140 22.54 -4.03 -10.80
C ASP A 140 22.65 -3.69 -9.30
N HIS A 141 23.27 -4.62 -8.57
CA HIS A 141 23.46 -4.53 -7.11
C HIS A 141 24.34 -3.34 -6.68
N ASN A 142 25.41 -3.06 -7.40
CA ASN A 142 26.34 -1.99 -7.04
C ASN A 142 25.65 -0.62 -7.19
N THR A 143 24.88 -0.46 -8.26
CA THR A 143 24.06 0.73 -8.49
C THR A 143 22.99 0.88 -7.41
N ALA A 144 22.29 -0.21 -7.06
CA ALA A 144 21.26 -0.19 -6.02
C ALA A 144 21.81 0.26 -4.65
N ILE A 145 22.96 -0.24 -4.22
CA ILE A 145 23.59 0.20 -2.95
C ILE A 145 23.99 1.67 -3.00
N LYS A 146 24.57 2.12 -4.12
CA LYS A 146 24.98 3.53 -4.27
C LYS A 146 23.78 4.47 -4.17
N VAL A 147 22.69 4.14 -4.87
CA VAL A 147 21.44 4.93 -4.82
C VAL A 147 20.83 4.89 -3.42
N TYR A 148 20.74 3.72 -2.79
CA TYR A 148 20.24 3.58 -1.42
C TYR A 148 20.99 4.49 -0.43
N ASN A 149 22.32 4.49 -0.47
CA ASN A 149 23.14 5.34 0.40
C ASN A 149 22.92 6.85 0.15
N GLN A 150 22.63 7.24 -1.09
CA GLN A 150 22.28 8.62 -1.43
C GLN A 150 20.86 9.00 -0.98
N VAL A 151 19.91 8.06 -1.07
CA VAL A 151 18.53 8.30 -0.63
C VAL A 151 18.44 8.42 0.89
N ILE A 152 19.25 7.66 1.64
CA ILE A 152 19.28 7.76 3.11
C ILE A 152 19.60 9.18 3.56
N SER A 153 20.54 9.88 2.93
CA SER A 153 20.86 11.27 3.30
C SER A 153 19.71 12.25 3.05
N GLU A 154 18.71 11.85 2.25
CA GLU A 154 17.51 12.63 1.93
C GLU A 154 16.28 12.19 2.73
N LEU A 155 16.42 11.19 3.61
CA LEU A 155 15.29 10.52 4.27
C LEU A 155 14.38 11.52 5.00
N ASP A 156 14.94 12.40 5.83
CA ASP A 156 14.15 13.37 6.60
C ASP A 156 13.37 14.32 5.68
N ARG A 157 13.99 14.78 4.58
CA ARG A 157 13.31 15.63 3.60
C ARG A 157 12.16 14.88 2.94
N LEU A 158 12.39 13.65 2.50
CA LEU A 158 11.37 12.82 1.85
C LEU A 158 10.22 12.46 2.82
N CYS A 159 10.53 12.17 4.08
CA CYS A 159 9.54 11.96 5.13
C CYS A 159 8.68 13.21 5.34
N ASN A 160 9.28 14.40 5.40
CA ASN A 160 8.56 15.66 5.53
C ASN A 160 7.69 15.97 4.32
N GLU A 161 8.16 15.70 3.10
CA GLU A 161 7.39 15.90 1.87
C GLU A 161 6.19 14.95 1.77
N GLY A 162 6.34 13.74 2.32
CA GLY A 162 5.29 12.71 2.33
C GLY A 162 4.44 12.66 3.61
N ASP A 163 4.60 13.58 4.55
CA ASP A 163 3.87 13.60 5.82
C ASP A 163 2.63 14.51 5.74
N GLY A 164 1.51 13.93 5.32
CA GLY A 164 0.19 14.53 5.45
C GLY A 164 -0.44 14.34 6.84
N SER A 165 0.23 13.61 7.74
CA SER A 165 -0.28 13.24 9.07
C SER A 165 0.16 14.17 10.21
N SER A 166 1.06 15.11 9.95
CA SER A 166 1.71 15.97 10.96
C SER A 166 2.48 15.14 12.00
N GLY A 167 3.26 14.17 11.54
CA GLY A 167 4.16 13.35 12.33
C GLY A 167 3.50 12.17 13.05
N LYS A 168 2.21 11.89 12.81
CA LYS A 168 1.51 10.78 13.45
C LYS A 168 1.88 9.41 12.87
N ARG A 169 2.37 9.38 11.63
CA ARG A 169 2.82 8.17 10.93
C ARG A 169 4.26 7.78 11.27
N LEU A 170 5.09 8.76 11.66
CA LEU A 170 6.54 8.65 11.81
C LEU A 170 6.95 8.33 13.25
#